data_AF-A0A7F5RMG7-F1
#
_entry.id   AF-A0A7F5RMG7-F1
#
_cell.length_a   1.000
_cell.length_b   1.000
_cell.length_c   1.000
_cell.angle_alpha   90.00
_cell.angle_beta   90.00
_cell.angle_gamma   90.00
#
_symmetry.space_group_name_H-M   'P 1'
#
loop_
_entity.id
_entity.type
_entity.pdbx_description
1 polymer ?
#
loop_
_entity_poly.entity_id
_entity_poly.type
_entity_poly.pdbx_seq_one_letter_code
_entity_poly.pdbx_strand_id
1 'polypeptide(L)'
;MSEETNWYECIDYDEYQMIENARKGDFADDDRFKCYLKCVMVQMAVMNDEGVVDPEAVVAVLPDELKDVLSGSIRACGGKVGKDQCENAWLTHKCYYEKEPEHYFLV
;
A
#
# COMPACT_ATOMS: atom_id res chain seq x y z
N MET A 1 20.93 12.78 0.91
CA MET A 1 19.88 12.55 -0.11
C MET A 1 18.69 11.99 0.63
N SER A 2 17.91 12.87 1.23
CA SER A 2 16.62 12.56 1.84
C SER A 2 15.60 13.28 0.98
N GLU A 3 15.06 12.58 0.00
CA GLU A 3 13.79 13.00 -0.60
C GLU A 3 12.76 12.70 0.48
N GLU A 4 12.35 13.76 1.18
CA GLU A 4 11.33 13.68 2.22
C GLU A 4 10.03 13.25 1.54
N THR A 5 9.67 11.97 1.70
CA THR A 5 8.42 11.41 1.20
C THR A 5 7.24 12.22 1.71
N ASN A 6 6.62 13.02 0.85
CA ASN A 6 5.52 13.90 1.20
C ASN A 6 4.18 13.18 0.99
N TRP A 7 3.87 12.20 1.85
CA TRP A 7 2.62 11.43 1.83
C TRP A 7 1.36 12.31 1.82
N TYR A 8 1.48 13.53 2.34
CA TYR A 8 0.40 14.50 2.38
C TYR A 8 -0.02 15.02 0.99
N GLU A 9 0.81 14.87 -0.04
CA GLU A 9 0.41 15.19 -1.42
C GLU A 9 -0.53 14.15 -2.02
N CYS A 10 -0.54 12.93 -1.48
CA CYS A 10 -1.45 11.89 -1.94
C CYS A 10 -2.84 12.00 -1.32
N ILE A 11 -2.95 12.56 -0.11
CA ILE A 11 -4.21 12.61 0.64
C ILE A 11 -5.08 13.76 0.13
N ASP A 12 -6.23 13.44 -0.44
CA ASP A 12 -7.33 14.41 -0.57
C ASP A 12 -8.26 14.33 0.65
N TYR A 13 -8.88 15.46 1.03
CA TYR A 13 -9.73 15.54 2.23
C TYR A 13 -10.95 14.59 2.15
N ASP A 14 -11.34 14.22 0.93
CA ASP A 14 -12.47 13.33 0.64
C ASP A 14 -12.17 11.84 0.88
N GLU A 15 -10.90 11.45 1.05
CA GLU A 15 -10.48 10.02 1.11
C GLU A 15 -10.24 9.52 2.54
N TYR A 16 -10.19 10.43 3.52
CA TYR A 16 -9.81 10.12 4.90
C TYR A 16 -10.64 8.99 5.53
N GLN A 17 -11.96 8.98 5.28
CA GLN A 17 -12.82 7.94 5.84
C GLN A 17 -12.54 6.55 5.24
N MET A 18 -12.16 6.49 3.96
CA MET A 18 -11.84 5.22 3.28
C MET A 18 -10.51 4.66 3.80
N ILE A 19 -9.55 5.53 4.12
CA ILE A 19 -8.28 5.15 4.77
C ILE A 19 -8.56 4.52 6.14
N GLU A 20 -9.38 5.18 6.96
CA GLU A 20 -9.78 4.68 8.29
C GLU A 20 -10.54 3.35 8.23
N ASN A 21 -11.37 3.15 7.21
CA ASN A 21 -12.08 1.90 6.99
C ASN A 21 -11.14 0.78 6.54
N ALA A 22 -10.19 1.08 5.64
CA ALA A 22 -9.22 0.11 5.15
C ALA A 22 -8.30 -0.40 6.26
N ARG A 23 -7.91 0.45 7.22
CA ARG A 23 -7.19 0.05 8.45
C ARG A 23 -7.95 -1.00 9.27
N LYS A 24 -9.27 -1.10 9.10
CA LYS A 24 -10.17 -2.05 9.78
C LYS A 24 -10.60 -3.21 8.88
N GLY A 25 -10.03 -3.32 7.68
CA GLY A 25 -10.35 -4.38 6.72
C GLY A 25 -11.50 -4.06 5.75
N ASP A 26 -12.09 -2.86 5.84
CA ASP A 26 -13.13 -2.42 4.90
C ASP A 26 -12.50 -1.60 3.77
N PHE A 27 -12.14 -2.31 2.69
CA PHE A 27 -11.52 -1.72 1.51
C PHE A 27 -12.58 -1.31 0.50
N ALA A 28 -12.89 -0.01 0.47
CA ALA A 28 -13.82 0.57 -0.49
C ALA A 28 -13.39 0.28 -1.93
N ASP A 29 -14.34 -0.09 -2.78
CA ASP A 29 -14.17 -0.23 -4.23
C ASP A 29 -14.44 1.13 -4.92
N ASP A 30 -13.63 2.14 -4.59
CA ASP A 30 -13.70 3.51 -5.12
C ASP A 30 -12.38 3.84 -5.84
N ASP A 31 -12.46 4.33 -7.07
CA ASP A 31 -11.28 4.58 -7.90
C ASP A 31 -10.33 5.64 -7.30
N ARG A 32 -10.84 6.61 -6.54
CA ARG A 32 -10.01 7.62 -5.86
C ARG A 32 -9.19 6.97 -4.76
N PHE A 33 -9.83 6.18 -3.90
CA PHE A 33 -9.13 5.42 -2.87
C PHE A 33 -8.09 4.44 -3.42
N LYS A 34 -8.42 3.75 -4.53
CA LYS A 34 -7.44 2.89 -5.22
C LYS A 34 -6.22 3.69 -5.69
N CYS A 35 -6.44 4.86 -6.27
CA CYS A 35 -5.36 5.70 -6.78
C CYS A 35 -4.57 6.42 -5.67
N TYR A 36 -5.20 6.69 -4.53
CA TYR A 36 -4.53 7.10 -3.30
C TYR A 36 -3.46 6.08 -2.88
N LEU A 37 -3.85 4.79 -2.78
CA LEU A 37 -2.91 3.72 -2.44
C LEU A 37 -1.74 3.65 -3.42
N LYS A 38 -2.03 3.77 -4.72
CA LYS A 38 -0.99 3.81 -5.76
C LYS A 38 -0.07 5.02 -5.59
N CYS A 39 -0.60 6.20 -5.31
CA CYS A 39 0.20 7.40 -5.05
C CYS A 39 1.16 7.17 -3.89
N VAL A 40 0.67 6.64 -2.77
CA VAL A 40 1.49 6.31 -1.59
C VAL A 40 2.56 5.28 -1.93
N MET A 41 2.24 4.22 -2.66
CA MET A 41 3.25 3.22 -3.02
C MET A 41 4.33 3.75 -3.98
N VAL A 42 3.97 4.65 -4.91
CA VAL A 42 4.93 5.30 -5.81
C VAL A 42 5.81 6.30 -5.05
N GLN A 43 5.23 7.10 -4.16
CA GLN A 43 5.99 8.03 -3.31
C GLN A 43 6.96 7.28 -2.36
N MET A 44 6.65 6.03 -1.96
CA MET A 44 7.56 5.14 -1.21
C MET A 44 8.66 4.54 -2.09
N ALA A 45 8.61 4.75 -3.40
CA ALA A 45 9.46 4.06 -4.36
C ALA A 45 9.40 2.52 -4.22
N VAL A 46 8.24 1.99 -3.80
CA VAL A 46 7.99 0.54 -3.68
C VAL A 46 7.07 0.00 -4.78
N MET A 47 6.55 0.90 -5.61
CA MET A 47 5.81 0.59 -6.82
C MET A 47 6.38 1.40 -7.97
N ASN A 48 6.55 0.77 -9.12
CA ASN A 48 6.99 1.45 -10.34
C ASN A 48 5.82 2.12 -11.09
N ASP A 49 6.14 2.91 -12.11
CA ASP A 49 5.14 3.61 -12.94
C ASP A 49 4.25 2.69 -13.77
N GLU A 50 4.54 1.39 -13.83
CA GLU A 50 3.71 0.36 -14.46
C GLU A 50 2.71 -0.27 -13.48
N GLY A 51 2.73 0.13 -12.21
CA GLY A 51 1.86 -0.38 -11.16
C GLY A 51 2.30 -1.73 -10.60
N VAL A 52 3.57 -2.10 -10.75
CA VAL A 52 4.17 -3.33 -10.21
C VAL A 52 4.85 -3.00 -8.90
N VAL A 53 4.50 -3.76 -7.85
CA VAL A 53 5.07 -3.63 -6.51
C VAL A 53 6.37 -4.41 -6.43
N ASP A 54 7.42 -3.80 -5.88
CA ASP A 54 8.67 -4.49 -5.52
C ASP A 54 8.60 -4.90 -4.03
N PRO A 55 8.40 -6.20 -3.72
CA PRO A 55 8.28 -6.67 -2.34
C PRO A 55 9.50 -6.39 -1.49
N GLU A 56 10.71 -6.43 -2.08
CA GLU A 56 11.93 -6.20 -1.33
C GLU A 56 12.09 -4.71 -1.00
N ALA A 57 11.63 -3.82 -1.89
CA ALA A 57 11.53 -2.40 -1.59
C ALA A 57 10.52 -2.14 -0.45
N VAL A 58 9.35 -2.78 -0.46
CA VAL A 58 8.38 -2.67 0.64
C VAL A 58 8.98 -3.18 1.97
N VAL A 59 9.66 -4.33 1.95
CA VAL A 59 10.33 -4.86 3.15
C VAL A 59 11.42 -3.91 3.66
N ALA A 60 12.15 -3.24 2.77
CA ALA A 60 13.21 -2.32 3.13
C ALA A 60 12.69 -1.07 3.88
N VAL A 61 11.48 -0.59 3.55
CA VAL A 61 10.88 0.61 4.19
C VAL A 61 10.15 0.30 5.50
N LEU A 62 9.92 -0.97 5.83
CA LEU A 62 9.32 -1.35 7.10
C LEU A 62 10.21 -0.98 8.31
N PRO A 63 9.61 -0.67 9.47
CA PRO A 63 10.32 -0.69 10.74
C PRO A 63 10.94 -2.07 11.00
N ASP A 64 12.16 -2.10 11.56
CA ASP A 64 12.90 -3.35 11.78
C ASP A 64 12.11 -4.38 12.61
N GLU A 65 11.34 -3.92 13.59
CA GLU A 65 10.49 -4.74 14.45
C GLU A 65 9.38 -5.50 13.69
N LEU A 66 8.96 -4.97 12.53
CA LEU A 66 7.89 -5.55 11.72
C LEU A 66 8.42 -6.37 10.53
N LYS A 67 9.71 -6.25 10.19
CA LYS A 67 10.28 -6.95 9.02
C LYS A 67 10.11 -8.46 9.12
N ASP A 68 10.43 -9.06 10.26
CA ASP A 68 10.36 -10.52 10.41
C ASP A 68 8.91 -11.05 10.29
N VAL A 69 7.94 -10.27 10.79
CA VAL A 69 6.52 -10.63 10.75
C VAL A 69 5.93 -10.43 9.35
N LEU A 70 6.17 -9.28 8.74
CA LEU A 70 5.48 -8.87 7.52
C LEU A 70 6.15 -9.35 6.23
N SER A 71 7.46 -9.64 6.23
CA SER A 71 8.20 -9.92 4.99
C SER A 71 7.65 -11.10 4.19
N GLY A 72 7.23 -12.18 4.87
CA GLY A 72 6.64 -13.34 4.20
C GLY A 72 5.34 -12.99 3.48
N SER A 73 4.48 -12.25 4.18
CA SER A 73 3.18 -11.81 3.70
C SER A 73 3.31 -10.77 2.58
N ILE A 74 4.28 -9.86 2.66
CA ILE A 74 4.58 -8.89 1.61
C ILE A 74 5.03 -9.58 0.33
N ARG A 75 6.01 -10.49 0.41
CA ARG A 75 6.49 -11.26 -0.74
C ARG A 75 5.39 -12.08 -1.40
N ALA A 76 4.45 -12.61 -0.62
CA ALA A 76 3.30 -13.34 -1.14
C ALA A 76 2.30 -12.47 -1.92
N CYS A 77 2.37 -11.14 -1.78
CA CYS A 77 1.42 -10.19 -2.36
C CYS A 77 2.01 -9.34 -3.50
N GLY A 78 3.31 -9.41 -3.81
CA GLY A 78 4.00 -8.53 -4.77
C GLY A 78 3.55 -8.55 -6.24
N GLY A 79 2.72 -9.50 -6.65
CA GLY A 79 2.38 -9.75 -8.05
C GLY A 79 0.90 -9.55 -8.40
N LYS A 80 0.18 -8.67 -7.69
CA LYS A 80 -1.24 -8.45 -7.98
C LYS A 80 -1.41 -7.67 -9.29
N VAL A 81 -2.31 -8.18 -10.13
CA VAL A 81 -2.67 -7.58 -11.42
C VAL A 81 -4.18 -7.42 -11.46
N GLY A 82 -4.63 -6.17 -11.55
CA GLY A 82 -6.00 -5.73 -11.76
C GLY A 82 -6.17 -5.04 -13.11
N LYS A 83 -7.23 -4.23 -13.25
CA LYS A 83 -7.58 -3.50 -14.48
C LYS A 83 -6.60 -2.38 -14.81
N ASP A 84 -6.00 -1.76 -13.79
CA ASP A 84 -5.07 -0.65 -13.88
C ASP A 84 -4.13 -0.61 -12.66
N GLN A 85 -3.21 0.35 -12.66
CA GLN A 85 -2.19 0.50 -11.61
C GLN A 85 -2.79 0.82 -10.24
N CYS A 86 -3.91 1.56 -10.21
CA CYS A 86 -4.62 1.88 -8.97
C CYS A 86 -5.23 0.60 -8.36
N GLU A 87 -5.81 -0.25 -9.21
CA GLU A 87 -6.34 -1.54 -8.77
C GLU A 87 -5.23 -2.52 -8.35
N ASN A 88 -4.06 -2.49 -8.98
CA ASN A 88 -2.90 -3.27 -8.50
C ASN A 88 -2.53 -2.91 -7.06
N ALA A 89 -2.44 -1.61 -6.75
CA ALA A 89 -2.14 -1.13 -5.40
C ALA A 89 -3.21 -1.59 -4.39
N TRP A 90 -4.49 -1.44 -4.76
CA TRP A 90 -5.61 -1.86 -3.93
C TRP A 90 -5.65 -3.37 -3.66
N LEU A 91 -5.47 -4.20 -4.69
CA LEU A 91 -5.39 -5.65 -4.55
C LEU A 91 -4.19 -6.06 -3.67
N THR A 92 -3.08 -5.33 -3.78
CA THR A 92 -1.89 -5.58 -2.96
C THR A 92 -2.17 -5.26 -1.49
N HIS A 93 -2.72 -4.09 -1.19
CA HIS A 93 -3.08 -3.71 0.18
C HIS A 93 -4.12 -4.63 0.82
N LYS A 94 -5.14 -5.05 0.06
CA LYS A 94 -6.09 -6.08 0.51
C LYS A 94 -5.38 -7.38 0.88
N CYS A 95 -4.45 -7.82 0.04
CA CYS A 95 -3.67 -9.03 0.31
C CYS A 95 -2.80 -8.89 1.55
N TYR A 96 -2.18 -7.72 1.79
CA TYR A 96 -1.44 -7.46 3.03
C TYR A 96 -2.34 -7.59 4.26
N TYR A 97 -3.52 -6.96 4.24
CA TYR A 97 -4.48 -7.06 5.33
C TYR A 97 -4.99 -8.49 5.54
N GLU A 98 -5.33 -9.21 4.46
CA GLU A 98 -5.81 -10.60 4.55
C GLU A 98 -4.76 -11.55 5.17
N LYS A 99 -3.48 -11.25 4.99
CA LYS A 99 -2.37 -12.06 5.50
C LYS A 99 -1.97 -11.69 6.93
N GLU A 100 -1.90 -10.40 7.23
CA GLU A 100 -1.41 -9.87 8.51
C GLU A 100 -2.31 -8.75 9.04
N PRO A 101 -3.59 -9.02 9.37
CA PRO A 101 -4.54 -7.98 9.73
C PRO A 101 -4.16 -7.25 11.03
N GLU A 102 -3.50 -7.94 11.96
CA GLU A 102 -3.05 -7.37 13.25
C GLU A 102 -1.91 -6.37 13.10
N HIS A 103 -1.11 -6.50 12.03
CA HIS A 103 0.07 -5.68 11.76
C HIS A 103 -0.10 -4.80 10.52
N TYR A 104 -1.29 -4.79 9.93
CA TYR A 104 -1.60 -3.96 8.78
C TYR A 104 -1.65 -2.49 9.18
N PHE A 105 -0.92 -1.67 8.43
CA PHE A 105 -1.00 -0.23 8.53
C PHE A 105 -1.09 0.37 7.13
N LEU A 106 -1.76 1.52 7.07
CA LEU A 106 -1.86 2.38 5.91
C LEU A 106 -1.63 3.79 6.42
N VAL A 107 -0.72 4.55 5.83
CA VAL A 107 -0.42 5.94 6.25
C VAL A 107 -1.57 6.89 5.95
#